data_AF-A0A960LT76-F1
#
_entry.id   AF-A0A960LT76-F1
#
_cell.length_a   1.000
_cell.length_b   1.000
_cell.length_c   1.000
_cell.angle_alpha   90.00
_cell.angle_beta   90.00
_cell.angle_gamma   90.00
#
_symmetry.space_group_name_H-M   'P 1'
#
loop_
_entity.id
_entity.type
_entity.pdbx_description
1 polymer ?
#
loop_
_entity_poly.entity_id
_entity_poly.type
_entity_poly.pdbx_seq_one_letter_code
_entity_poly.pdbx_strand_id
1 'polypeptide(L)'
;MTHRLIPFHLSLFLGLAVVAMGFPIPATGADEAFVIDPWKPAFQGIEITRGKRDTTAGPEVMVAVRIDLKADGLRFFGTPDNGETALDTDGETGAQFLKRNDLQLAVNTAFFTPCCRYFGSEPLDVTGFAVSQGRKISEWNATRPMVMLISEDNEVSFVRSEPKSIDGI
;
A
#
# COMPACT_ATOMS: atom_id res chain seq x y z
N MET A 1 36.45 1.22 16.75
CA MET A 1 36.41 0.54 15.44
C MET A 1 36.31 -0.95 15.69
N THR A 2 35.13 -1.51 15.49
CA THR A 2 34.86 -2.93 15.72
C THR A 2 33.87 -3.36 14.66
N HIS A 3 34.41 -3.89 13.57
CA HIS A 3 33.63 -4.62 12.58
C HIS A 3 33.06 -5.88 13.25
N ARG A 4 31.74 -6.05 13.17
CA ARG A 4 31.11 -7.35 13.42
C ARG A 4 30.26 -7.73 12.21
N LEU A 5 30.48 -8.98 11.80
CA LEU A 5 29.95 -9.64 10.63
C LEU A 5 28.45 -9.93 10.76
N ILE A 6 27.84 -9.89 9.58
CA ILE A 6 26.47 -10.17 9.13
C ILE A 6 25.97 -11.56 9.57
N PRO A 7 24.70 -11.74 9.97
CA PRO A 7 23.96 -12.96 9.70
C PRO A 7 23.15 -12.81 8.40
N PHE A 8 23.60 -13.54 7.39
CA PHE A 8 22.88 -13.80 6.15
C PHE A 8 21.67 -14.67 6.51
N HIS A 9 20.46 -14.24 6.16
CA HIS A 9 19.39 -15.17 5.84
C HIS A 9 19.05 -15.02 4.35
N LEU A 10 19.72 -15.86 3.57
CA LEU A 10 19.37 -16.17 2.20
C LEU A 10 18.07 -16.97 2.22
N SER A 11 16.95 -16.34 1.89
CA SER A 11 15.77 -17.08 1.42
C SER A 11 15.79 -17.06 -0.10
N LEU A 12 16.47 -18.06 -0.64
CA LEU A 12 16.34 -18.53 -2.01
C LEU A 12 14.89 -18.97 -2.22
N PHE A 13 14.10 -18.22 -3.01
CA PHE A 13 12.89 -18.81 -3.57
C PHE A 13 13.31 -19.80 -4.65
N LEU A 14 13.42 -21.06 -4.22
CA LEU A 14 13.53 -22.22 -5.10
C LEU A 14 12.29 -22.20 -6.01
N GLY A 15 12.52 -21.99 -7.30
CA GLY A 15 11.53 -22.29 -8.32
C GLY A 15 11.18 -23.77 -8.24
N LEU A 16 9.93 -24.07 -7.93
CA LEU A 16 9.39 -25.40 -8.13
C LEU A 16 9.15 -25.56 -9.64
N ALA A 17 10.13 -26.15 -10.33
CA ALA A 17 9.89 -26.80 -11.61
C ALA A 17 9.03 -28.04 -11.34
N VAL A 18 7.72 -27.93 -11.56
CA VAL A 18 6.87 -29.12 -11.72
C VAL A 18 7.10 -29.62 -13.13
N VAL A 19 7.85 -30.72 -13.27
CA VAL A 19 7.79 -31.56 -14.47
C VAL A 19 6.43 -32.26 -14.42
N ALA A 20 5.42 -31.62 -15.01
CA ALA A 20 4.13 -32.25 -15.25
C ALA A 20 4.30 -33.21 -16.43
N MET A 21 4.40 -34.52 -16.16
CA MET A 21 4.05 -35.51 -17.17
C MET A 21 2.57 -35.30 -17.49
N GLY A 22 2.31 -34.83 -18.70
CA GLY A 22 1.04 -34.27 -19.11
C GLY A 22 -0.09 -35.30 -19.15
N PHE A 23 -1.19 -34.95 -18.50
CA PHE A 23 -2.51 -35.09 -19.13
C PHE A 23 -3.01 -33.68 -19.42
N PRO A 24 -3.24 -33.30 -20.68
CA PRO A 24 -3.80 -32.00 -21.00
C PRO A 24 -5.26 -31.98 -20.54
N ILE A 25 -5.51 -31.39 -19.38
CA ILE A 25 -6.84 -30.85 -19.09
C ILE A 25 -6.90 -29.55 -19.90
N PRO A 26 -7.79 -29.41 -20.89
CA PRO A 26 -7.96 -28.14 -21.56
C PRO A 26 -8.47 -27.13 -20.52
N ALA A 27 -7.61 -26.21 -20.11
CA ALA A 27 -8.03 -25.02 -19.37
C ALA A 27 -8.86 -24.16 -20.33
N THR A 28 -10.18 -24.34 -20.29
CA THR A 28 -11.12 -23.46 -20.98
C THR A 28 -11.12 -22.12 -20.23
N GLY A 29 -10.40 -21.13 -20.77
CA GLY A 29 -10.41 -19.74 -20.33
C GLY A 29 -9.17 -19.35 -19.52
N ALA A 30 -8.03 -19.16 -20.18
CA ALA A 30 -6.94 -18.40 -19.58
C ALA A 30 -7.28 -16.91 -19.71
N ASP A 31 -7.45 -16.20 -18.60
CA ASP A 31 -7.55 -14.74 -18.62
C ASP A 31 -6.29 -14.16 -19.30
N GLU A 32 -6.47 -13.14 -20.13
CA GLU A 32 -5.32 -12.53 -20.81
C GLU A 32 -4.39 -11.85 -19.80
N ALA A 33 -3.09 -11.90 -20.09
CA ALA A 33 -2.13 -11.09 -19.36
C ALA A 33 -2.41 -9.60 -19.57
N PHE A 34 -2.04 -8.76 -18.60
CA PHE A 34 -2.13 -7.31 -18.79
C PHE A 34 -1.26 -6.84 -19.96
N VAL A 35 -1.86 -6.06 -20.86
CA VAL A 35 -1.15 -5.19 -21.79
C VAL A 35 -0.83 -3.89 -21.06
N ILE A 36 0.45 -3.66 -20.79
CA ILE A 36 0.96 -2.53 -20.00
C ILE A 36 1.53 -1.45 -20.93
N ASP A 37 1.09 -0.21 -20.74
CA ASP A 37 1.66 0.94 -21.44
C ASP A 37 3.11 1.21 -20.96
N PRO A 38 3.93 1.91 -21.75
CA PRO A 38 5.22 2.40 -21.27
C PRO A 38 5.05 3.31 -20.04
N TRP A 39 5.98 3.20 -19.08
CA TRP A 39 6.07 4.11 -17.94
C TRP A 39 6.31 5.55 -18.42
N LYS A 40 5.59 6.51 -17.86
CA LYS A 40 5.71 7.93 -18.18
C LYS A 40 6.02 8.74 -16.92
N PRO A 41 7.02 9.64 -16.95
CA PRO A 41 7.25 10.58 -15.85
C PRO A 41 6.00 11.43 -15.60
N ALA A 42 5.62 11.57 -14.33
CA ALA A 42 4.50 12.40 -13.89
C ALA A 42 4.98 13.57 -13.02
N PHE A 43 5.90 13.30 -12.09
CA PHE A 43 6.56 14.28 -11.23
C PHE A 43 8.01 13.84 -10.98
N GLN A 44 8.80 14.67 -10.28
CA GLN A 44 10.15 14.29 -9.86
C GLN A 44 10.10 13.01 -9.02
N GLY A 45 10.82 11.97 -9.46
CA GLY A 45 10.84 10.67 -8.79
C GLY A 45 9.56 9.84 -8.94
N ILE A 46 8.56 10.27 -9.74
CA ILE A 46 7.29 9.56 -9.89
C ILE A 46 7.00 9.25 -11.36
N GLU A 47 6.80 7.97 -11.68
CA GLU A 47 6.34 7.50 -12.99
C GLU A 47 4.98 6.81 -12.86
N ILE A 48 4.15 6.90 -13.91
CA ILE A 48 2.84 6.26 -13.98
C ILE A 48 2.74 5.41 -15.24
N THR A 49 2.11 4.25 -15.13
CA THR A 49 1.65 3.45 -16.27
C THR A 49 0.20 3.01 -16.10
N ARG A 50 -0.42 2.58 -17.20
CA ARG A 50 -1.74 1.98 -17.25
C ARG A 50 -1.65 0.58 -17.84
N GLY A 51 -2.50 -0.31 -17.33
CA GLY A 51 -2.65 -1.66 -17.84
C GLY A 51 -4.11 -1.95 -18.13
N LYS A 52 -4.35 -2.78 -19.14
CA LYS A 52 -5.67 -3.38 -19.37
C LYS A 52 -5.56 -4.86 -19.69
N ARG A 53 -6.57 -5.63 -19.34
CA ARG A 53 -6.78 -7.00 -19.80
C ARG A 53 -8.26 -7.29 -19.94
N ASP A 54 -8.58 -8.21 -20.82
CA ASP A 54 -9.91 -8.81 -20.88
C ASP A 54 -9.89 -10.12 -20.09
N THR A 55 -10.81 -10.26 -19.15
CA THR A 55 -11.00 -11.48 -18.35
C THR A 55 -12.38 -12.06 -18.62
N THR A 56 -12.58 -13.31 -18.22
CA THR A 56 -13.91 -13.94 -18.24
C THR A 56 -14.95 -13.21 -17.37
N ALA A 57 -14.52 -12.42 -16.38
CA ALA A 57 -15.38 -11.61 -15.51
C ALA A 57 -15.64 -10.19 -16.07
N GLY A 58 -14.97 -9.79 -17.15
CA GLY A 58 -15.05 -8.46 -17.75
C GLY A 58 -13.68 -7.78 -17.91
N PRO A 59 -13.64 -6.59 -18.55
CA PRO A 59 -12.41 -5.84 -18.72
C PRO A 59 -11.91 -5.29 -17.38
N GLU A 60 -10.61 -5.44 -17.13
CA GLU A 60 -9.94 -4.87 -15.97
C GLU A 60 -8.97 -3.77 -16.38
N VAL A 61 -8.88 -2.72 -15.55
CA VAL A 61 -7.96 -1.60 -15.74
C VAL A 61 -7.09 -1.44 -14.50
N MET A 62 -5.80 -1.25 -14.71
CA MET A 62 -4.82 -0.96 -13.67
C MET A 62 -4.20 0.41 -13.92
N VAL A 63 -4.00 1.18 -12.85
CA VAL A 63 -3.08 2.32 -12.83
C VAL A 63 -1.98 1.98 -11.84
N ALA A 64 -0.72 2.00 -12.28
CA ALA A 64 0.42 1.71 -11.43
C ALA A 64 1.33 2.93 -11.34
N VAL A 65 1.87 3.15 -10.15
CA VAL A 65 2.81 4.23 -9.85
C VAL A 65 4.12 3.62 -9.38
N ARG A 66 5.23 4.13 -9.92
CA ARG A 66 6.58 3.84 -9.43
C ARG A 66 7.13 5.11 -8.80
N ILE A 67 7.66 4.97 -7.60
CA ILE A 67 8.23 6.06 -6.81
C ILE A 67 9.69 5.74 -6.53
N ASP A 68 10.60 6.63 -6.91
CA ASP A 68 12.00 6.61 -6.48
C ASP A 68 12.10 7.17 -5.07
N LEU A 69 12.33 6.29 -4.09
CA LEU A 69 12.40 6.65 -2.67
C LEU A 69 13.56 7.60 -2.33
N LYS A 70 14.52 7.78 -3.24
CA LYS A 70 15.66 8.68 -3.07
C LYS A 70 15.50 10.03 -3.78
N ALA A 71 14.36 10.27 -4.41
CA ALA A 71 14.13 11.53 -5.10
C ALA A 71 14.12 12.71 -4.12
N ASP A 72 14.87 13.76 -4.45
CA ASP A 72 14.94 14.96 -3.62
C ASP A 72 13.54 15.55 -3.40
N GLY A 73 13.23 15.87 -2.14
CA GLY A 73 11.94 16.47 -1.77
C GLY A 73 10.77 15.49 -1.65
N LEU A 74 10.95 14.18 -1.92
CA LEU A 74 9.91 13.19 -1.70
C LEU A 74 9.54 13.08 -0.22
N ARG A 75 8.24 13.12 0.06
CA ARG A 75 7.67 12.87 1.40
C ARG A 75 6.39 12.05 1.27
N PHE A 76 6.14 11.22 2.27
CA PHE A 76 4.88 10.48 2.41
C PHE A 76 4.03 11.12 3.50
N PHE A 77 2.71 11.11 3.30
CA PHE A 77 1.75 11.67 4.23
C PHE A 77 0.51 10.77 4.26
N GLY A 78 0.15 10.30 5.47
CA GLY A 78 -1.08 9.56 5.72
C GLY A 78 -2.17 10.46 6.30
N THR A 79 -3.41 10.00 6.28
CA THR A 79 -4.53 10.72 6.91
C THR A 79 -4.22 11.02 8.39
N PRO A 80 -4.30 12.28 8.84
CA PRO A 80 -4.07 12.64 10.23
C PRO A 80 -5.26 12.24 11.12
N ASP A 81 -5.07 12.29 12.44
CA ASP A 81 -6.14 12.08 13.42
C ASP A 81 -7.20 13.19 13.35
N ASN A 82 -8.43 12.91 13.79
CA ASN A 82 -9.52 13.88 13.85
C ASN A 82 -9.60 14.65 15.19
N GLY A 83 -8.48 14.70 15.93
CA GLY A 83 -8.35 15.43 17.19
C GLY A 83 -9.08 14.78 18.35
N GLU A 84 -9.97 15.54 19.01
CA GLU A 84 -10.78 15.07 20.14
C GLU A 84 -12.09 14.40 19.71
N THR A 85 -12.33 14.32 18.40
CA THR A 85 -13.53 13.67 17.85
C THR A 85 -13.47 12.17 18.09
N ALA A 86 -14.62 11.50 18.14
CA ALA A 86 -14.67 10.05 18.26
C ALA A 86 -14.02 9.37 17.04
N LEU A 87 -13.55 8.12 17.21
CA LEU A 87 -12.86 7.31 16.19
C LEU A 87 -11.52 7.92 15.78
N ASP A 88 -10.93 7.45 14.67
CA ASP A 88 -9.52 7.71 14.36
C ASP A 88 -9.34 8.91 13.41
N THR A 89 -10.17 9.00 12.37
CA THR A 89 -10.00 9.98 11.28
C THR A 89 -11.34 10.50 10.77
N ASP A 90 -11.34 11.56 9.98
CA ASP A 90 -12.55 12.02 9.27
C ASP A 90 -12.58 11.50 7.84
N GLY A 91 -13.77 11.09 7.39
CA GLY A 91 -13.98 10.58 6.05
C GLY A 91 -13.86 11.65 4.97
N GLU A 92 -13.01 11.37 3.96
CA GLU A 92 -12.90 12.17 2.75
C GLU A 92 -12.58 11.29 1.54
N THR A 93 -12.89 11.78 0.34
CA THR A 93 -12.47 11.13 -0.91
C THR A 93 -10.96 11.34 -1.15
N GLY A 94 -10.31 10.43 -1.87
CA GLY A 94 -8.89 10.61 -2.24
C GLY A 94 -8.62 11.92 -3.01
N ALA A 95 -9.59 12.41 -3.78
CA ALA A 95 -9.49 13.70 -4.47
C ALA A 95 -9.59 14.90 -3.52
N GLN A 96 -10.40 14.81 -2.46
CA GLN A 96 -10.45 15.83 -1.41
C GLN A 96 -9.14 15.83 -0.61
N PHE A 97 -8.65 14.66 -0.20
CA PHE A 97 -7.38 14.52 0.51
C PHE A 97 -6.21 15.11 -0.29
N LEU A 98 -6.12 14.78 -1.58
CA LEU A 98 -5.09 15.31 -2.49
C LEU A 98 -5.13 16.84 -2.55
N LYS A 99 -6.33 17.42 -2.74
CA LYS A 99 -6.49 18.88 -2.87
C LYS A 99 -6.25 19.61 -1.54
N ARG A 100 -6.79 19.09 -0.44
CA ARG A 100 -6.71 19.69 0.89
C ARG A 100 -5.27 19.79 1.38
N ASN A 101 -4.45 18.80 1.04
CA ASN A 101 -3.06 18.69 1.49
C ASN A 101 -2.03 19.03 0.39
N ASP A 102 -2.47 19.57 -0.75
CA ASP A 102 -1.62 19.99 -1.88
C ASP A 102 -0.65 18.88 -2.36
N LEU A 103 -1.18 17.66 -2.53
CA LEU A 103 -0.39 16.49 -2.89
C LEU A 103 -0.31 16.29 -4.41
N GLN A 104 0.81 15.72 -4.87
CA GLN A 104 1.00 15.32 -6.27
C GLN A 104 0.29 14.00 -6.62
N LEU A 105 0.13 13.12 -5.64
CA LEU A 105 -0.45 11.79 -5.78
C LEU A 105 -1.12 11.37 -4.46
N ALA A 106 -2.28 10.72 -4.55
CA ALA A 106 -2.96 10.10 -3.41
C ALA A 106 -3.66 8.81 -3.84
N VAL A 107 -3.67 7.81 -2.96
CA VAL A 107 -4.41 6.55 -3.12
C VAL A 107 -5.14 6.22 -1.82
N ASN A 108 -6.27 5.52 -1.91
CA ASN A 108 -6.91 4.95 -0.74
C ASN A 108 -6.10 3.74 -0.23
N THR A 109 -6.01 3.56 1.08
CA THR A 109 -5.09 2.57 1.70
C THR A 109 -5.80 1.61 2.66
N ALA A 110 -6.02 2.02 3.92
CA ALA A 110 -6.48 1.14 4.98
C ALA A 110 -7.95 0.75 4.84
N PHE A 111 -8.33 -0.38 5.46
CA PHE A 111 -9.73 -0.72 5.70
C PHE A 111 -10.30 0.19 6.79
N PHE A 112 -11.59 0.53 6.72
CA PHE A 112 -12.22 1.40 7.70
C PHE A 112 -13.73 1.15 7.82
N THR A 113 -14.31 1.61 8.94
CA THR A 113 -15.76 1.61 9.19
C THR A 113 -16.25 2.95 9.75
N PRO A 114 -17.48 3.40 9.43
CA PRO A 114 -18.38 2.82 8.43
C PRO A 114 -17.81 2.96 7.01
N CYS A 115 -17.82 1.85 6.25
CA CYS A 115 -17.41 1.90 4.86
C CYS A 115 -18.60 2.27 3.98
N CYS A 116 -18.29 2.75 2.77
CA CYS A 116 -19.17 2.59 1.62
C CYS A 116 -20.51 3.36 1.70
N ARG A 117 -20.65 4.29 2.65
CA ARG A 117 -21.75 5.26 2.78
C ARG A 117 -21.18 6.67 2.58
N TYR A 118 -22.04 7.64 2.22
CA TYR A 118 -21.72 9.03 1.87
C TYR A 118 -20.38 9.54 2.41
N PHE A 119 -19.42 9.78 1.52
CA PHE A 119 -18.14 10.40 1.88
C PHE A 119 -18.39 11.87 2.26
N GLY A 120 -18.22 12.22 3.53
CA GLY A 120 -18.26 13.61 3.99
C GLY A 120 -18.08 13.75 5.49
N SER A 121 -16.85 14.07 5.93
CA SER A 121 -16.45 14.52 7.29
C SER A 121 -17.00 13.72 8.49
N GLU A 122 -17.61 12.56 8.26
CA GLU A 122 -18.05 11.66 9.31
C GLU A 122 -16.83 10.95 9.88
N PRO A 123 -16.75 10.76 11.20
CA PRO A 123 -15.66 10.02 11.80
C PRO A 123 -15.61 8.57 11.33
N LEU A 124 -14.40 8.07 11.11
CA LEU A 124 -14.09 6.71 10.65
C LEU A 124 -13.11 6.02 11.61
N ASP A 125 -13.38 4.75 11.86
CA ASP A 125 -12.53 3.80 12.58
C ASP A 125 -11.65 3.06 11.56
N VAL A 126 -10.33 3.19 11.69
CA VAL A 126 -9.36 2.57 10.79
C VAL A 126 -9.02 1.17 11.30
N THR A 127 -9.30 0.17 10.47
CA THR A 127 -9.07 -1.22 10.85
C THR A 127 -7.63 -1.64 10.59
N GLY A 128 -6.85 -1.69 11.68
CA GLY A 128 -5.43 -2.05 11.66
C GLY A 128 -4.57 -0.86 12.07
N PHE A 129 -3.31 -1.14 12.41
CA PHE A 129 -2.40 -0.11 12.90
C PHE A 129 -2.07 0.91 11.79
N ALA A 130 -2.25 2.19 12.08
CA ALA A 130 -1.87 3.29 11.21
C ALA A 130 -1.11 4.37 12.00
N VAL A 131 -0.14 5.00 11.33
CA VAL A 131 0.68 6.09 11.85
C VAL A 131 0.84 7.13 10.74
N SER A 132 0.82 8.41 11.10
CA SER A 132 1.14 9.51 10.19
C SER A 132 1.97 10.54 10.94
N GLN A 133 3.11 10.94 10.37
CA GLN A 133 4.01 11.93 10.97
C GLN A 133 4.41 11.61 12.42
N GLY A 134 4.70 10.34 12.70
CA GLY A 134 5.07 9.86 14.05
C GLY A 134 3.91 9.84 15.06
N ARG A 135 2.68 10.16 14.66
CA ARG A 135 1.49 10.04 15.51
C ARG A 135 0.73 8.77 15.16
N LYS A 136 0.47 7.95 16.17
CA LYS A 136 -0.43 6.80 16.04
C LYS A 136 -1.84 7.32 15.74
N ILE A 137 -2.40 6.83 14.64
CA ILE A 137 -3.75 7.18 14.16
C ILE A 137 -4.76 6.13 14.61
N SER A 138 -4.40 4.86 14.56
CA SER A 138 -5.28 3.76 14.91
C SER A 138 -4.54 2.63 15.59
N GLU A 139 -5.26 1.89 16.43
CA GLU A 139 -4.69 0.79 17.20
C GLU A 139 -4.44 -0.46 16.34
N TRP A 140 -3.61 -1.35 16.88
CA TRP A 140 -3.43 -2.67 16.31
C TRP A 140 -4.74 -3.46 16.23
N ASN A 141 -4.89 -4.23 15.14
CA ASN A 141 -6.01 -5.14 14.94
C ASN A 141 -5.53 -6.54 14.55
N ALA A 142 -5.91 -7.56 15.32
CA ALA A 142 -5.50 -8.95 15.08
C ALA A 142 -5.93 -9.51 13.70
N THR A 143 -7.03 -9.03 13.14
CA THR A 143 -7.54 -9.46 11.82
C THR A 143 -6.86 -8.74 10.66
N ARG A 144 -6.21 -7.59 10.92
CA ARG A 144 -5.43 -6.79 9.97
C ARG A 144 -4.02 -6.51 10.53
N PRO A 145 -3.19 -7.55 10.75
CA PRO A 145 -1.94 -7.39 11.48
C PRO A 145 -0.76 -6.98 10.60
N MET A 146 -0.92 -6.87 9.27
CA MET A 146 0.18 -6.50 8.38
C MET A 146 0.13 -5.01 8.09
N VAL A 147 1.27 -4.34 8.23
CA VAL A 147 1.41 -2.90 7.98
C VAL A 147 2.63 -2.63 7.10
N MET A 148 2.48 -1.66 6.20
CA MET A 148 3.59 -1.04 5.49
C MET A 148 3.93 0.26 6.22
N LEU A 149 5.16 0.38 6.70
CA LEU A 149 5.68 1.58 7.34
C LEU A 149 6.66 2.25 6.42
N ILE A 150 6.61 3.58 6.39
CA ILE A 150 7.53 4.42 5.65
C ILE A 150 8.13 5.40 6.64
N SER A 151 9.45 5.36 6.83
CA SER A 151 10.15 6.28 7.73
C SER A 151 10.28 7.68 7.15
N GLU A 152 10.72 8.64 7.96
CA GLU A 152 11.05 10.00 7.49
C GLU A 152 12.17 10.02 6.44
N ASP A 153 13.04 9.00 6.46
CA ASP A 153 14.13 8.79 5.49
C ASP A 153 13.67 8.01 4.25
N ASN A 154 12.36 7.83 4.06
CA ASN A 154 11.74 7.07 2.97
C ASN A 154 12.14 5.59 2.92
N GLU A 155 12.52 4.99 4.06
CA GLU A 155 12.75 3.55 4.15
C GLU A 155 11.42 2.81 4.35
N VAL A 156 11.17 1.81 3.51
CA VAL A 156 9.93 1.03 3.52
C VAL A 156 10.17 -0.29 4.24
N SER A 157 9.29 -0.62 5.20
CA SER A 157 9.25 -1.93 5.84
C SER A 157 7.84 -2.50 5.81
N PHE A 158 7.76 -3.82 5.69
CA PHE A 158 6.52 -4.59 5.82
C PHE A 158 6.64 -5.43 7.07
N VAL A 159 5.87 -5.09 8.09
CA VAL A 159 5.95 -5.74 9.40
C VAL A 159 4.58 -6.24 9.82
N ARG A 160 4.61 -7.17 10.76
CA ARG A 160 3.42 -7.51 11.52
C ARG A 160 3.30 -6.52 12.66
N SER A 161 2.27 -5.70 12.68
CA SER A 161 1.91 -4.94 13.87
C SER A 161 1.38 -5.93 14.90
N GLU A 162 2.16 -6.17 15.94
CA GLU A 162 1.73 -6.78 17.20
C GLU A 162 1.98 -5.76 18.31
N PRO A 163 1.22 -5.75 19.42
CA PRO A 163 1.34 -4.70 20.45
C PRO A 163 2.79 -4.43 20.89
N LYS A 164 3.57 -5.49 21.12
CA LYS A 164 5.00 -5.36 21.53
C LYS A 164 5.92 -4.77 20.47
N SER A 165 5.53 -4.82 19.19
CA SER A 165 6.32 -4.30 18.07
C SER A 165 6.05 -2.82 17.77
N ILE A 166 4.94 -2.27 18.28
CA ILE A 166 4.49 -0.90 18.01
C ILE A 166 4.77 0.08 19.15
N ASP A 167 5.13 -0.39 20.36
CA ASP A 167 5.41 0.45 21.53
C ASP A 167 6.66 1.36 21.39
N GLY A 168 7.39 1.28 20.27
CA GLY A 168 8.60 2.06 19.99
C GLY A 168 8.68 2.64 18.57
N ILE A 169 7.55 2.65 17.85
CA ILE A 169 7.36 3.34 16.55
C ILE A 169 6.68 4.68 16.84
#